data_AF-A0A3D5K2A0-F1
#
_entry.id   AF-A0A3D5K2A0-F1
#
_cell.length_a   1.000
_cell.length_b   1.000
_cell.length_c   1.000
_cell.angle_alpha   90.00
_cell.angle_beta   90.00
_cell.angle_gamma   90.00
#
_symmetry.space_group_name_H-M   'P 1'
#
loop_
_entity.id
_entity.type
_entity.pdbx_description
1 polymer ?
#
loop_
_entity_poly.entity_id
_entity_poly.type
_entity_poly.pdbx_seq_one_letter_code
_entity_poly.pdbx_strand_id
1 'polypeptide(L)'
;MNTAHHLLSGHRTETRLVDADGERLLRTVVVATLGSAVFITGFFALVTWLVAPEAGVVSALALGGLSGIWVSVLAGGVIGNGIHEARHERAERDKSKA
;
A
#
# COMPACT_ATOMS: atom_id res chain seq x y z
N MET A 1 23.42 -23.28 45.12
CA MET A 1 22.81 -21.96 44.90
C MET A 1 23.58 -21.26 43.76
N ASN A 2 23.18 -21.45 42.50
CA ASN A 2 23.47 -20.51 41.40
C ASN A 2 22.74 -20.94 40.10
N THR A 3 21.48 -20.53 39.94
CA THR A 3 20.65 -20.83 38.75
C THR A 3 19.94 -19.57 38.26
N ALA A 4 20.67 -18.45 38.13
CA ALA A 4 20.08 -17.17 37.75
C ALA A 4 20.84 -16.41 36.65
N HIS A 5 21.75 -17.04 35.91
CA HIS A 5 22.51 -16.37 34.84
C HIS A 5 22.04 -16.68 33.40
N HIS A 6 21.02 -17.52 33.21
CA HIS A 6 20.51 -17.85 31.87
C HIS A 6 19.30 -17.02 31.39
N LEU A 7 18.78 -16.09 32.20
CA LEU A 7 17.61 -15.27 31.84
C LEU A 7 17.96 -13.90 31.22
N LEU A 8 19.24 -13.60 31.04
CA LEU A 8 19.72 -12.31 30.52
C LEU A 8 20.50 -12.42 29.21
N SER A 9 20.35 -13.52 28.46
CA SER A 9 20.86 -13.60 27.10
C SER A 9 19.90 -12.89 26.13
N GLY A 10 19.97 -11.56 26.16
CA GLY A 10 19.76 -10.69 25.03
C GLY A 10 18.58 -11.02 24.12
N HIS A 11 17.36 -10.67 24.55
CA HIS A 11 16.43 -10.07 23.60
C HIS A 11 16.97 -8.69 23.26
N ARG A 12 18.01 -8.66 22.44
CA ARG A 12 18.36 -7.51 21.63
C ARG A 12 17.23 -7.44 20.60
N THR A 13 16.09 -6.90 21.01
CA THR A 13 15.04 -6.45 20.10
C THR A 13 15.72 -5.44 19.21
N GLU A 14 16.17 -5.90 18.04
CA GLU A 14 16.49 -5.00 16.95
C GLU A 14 15.27 -4.10 16.80
N THR A 15 15.42 -2.83 17.11
CA THR A 15 14.41 -1.80 16.91
C THR A 15 14.30 -1.51 15.42
N ARG A 16 14.03 -2.52 14.60
CA ARG A 16 13.65 -2.38 13.22
C ARG A 16 12.14 -2.18 13.25
N LEU A 17 11.69 -0.94 13.04
CA LEU A 17 10.26 -0.59 12.99
C LEU A 17 9.48 -1.42 11.94
N VAL A 18 10.19 -2.01 10.98
CA VAL A 18 9.64 -2.81 9.90
C VAL A 18 10.65 -3.93 9.57
N ASP A 19 10.20 -5.19 9.62
CA ASP A 19 10.99 -6.34 9.16
C ASP A 19 11.09 -6.36 7.61
N ALA A 20 11.98 -7.16 7.04
CA ALA A 20 12.20 -7.22 5.58
C ALA A 20 10.91 -7.52 4.80
N ASP A 21 10.00 -8.32 5.37
CA ASP A 21 8.69 -8.59 4.76
C ASP A 21 7.71 -7.43 4.93
N GLY A 22 7.74 -6.75 6.08
CA GLY A 22 6.97 -5.52 6.29
C GLY A 22 7.39 -4.40 5.31
N GLU A 23 8.68 -4.32 4.95
CA GLU A 23 9.20 -3.33 4.00
C GLU A 23 8.66 -3.62 2.59
N ARG A 24 8.60 -4.89 2.21
CA ARG A 24 8.03 -5.34 0.93
C ARG A 24 6.53 -5.08 0.85
N LEU A 25 5.79 -5.34 1.94
CA LEU A 25 4.38 -5.03 2.04
C LEU A 25 4.14 -3.52 1.89
N LEU A 26 4.83 -2.70 2.70
CA LEU A 26 4.72 -1.24 2.65
C LEU A 26 5.04 -0.70 1.26
N ARG A 27 6.11 -1.16 0.61
CA ARG A 27 6.44 -0.76 -0.76
C ARG A 27 5.32 -1.11 -1.74
N THR A 28 4.74 -2.29 -1.61
CA THR A 28 3.65 -2.75 -2.49
C THR A 28 2.39 -1.90 -2.29
N VAL A 29 2.03 -1.62 -1.02
CA VAL A 29 0.91 -0.75 -0.67
C VAL A 29 1.13 0.68 -1.16
N VAL A 30 2.31 1.27 -0.94
CA VAL A 30 2.62 2.63 -1.41
C VAL A 30 2.51 2.73 -2.94
N VAL A 31 3.07 1.76 -3.66
CA VAL A 31 2.96 1.74 -5.14
C VAL A 31 1.51 1.56 -5.58
N ALA A 32 0.74 0.68 -4.93
CA ALA A 32 -0.68 0.49 -5.21
C ALA A 32 -1.51 1.75 -4.91
N THR A 33 -1.21 2.46 -3.83
CA THR A 33 -1.83 3.73 -3.46
C THR A 33 -1.53 4.80 -4.49
N LEU A 34 -0.27 4.96 -4.91
CA LEU A 34 0.10 5.95 -5.93
C LEU A 34 -0.58 5.66 -7.26
N GLY A 35 -0.61 4.39 -7.70
CA GLY A 35 -1.34 3.99 -8.90
C GLY A 35 -2.83 4.27 -8.80
N SER A 36 -3.44 3.95 -7.64
CA SER A 36 -4.85 4.23 -7.37
C SER A 36 -5.13 5.73 -7.36
N ALA A 37 -4.24 6.56 -6.80
CA ALA A 37 -4.39 8.01 -6.75
C ALA A 37 -4.45 8.62 -8.15
N VAL A 38 -3.54 8.21 -9.04
CA VAL A 38 -3.53 8.67 -10.43
C VAL A 38 -4.81 8.24 -11.16
N PHE A 39 -5.18 6.96 -11.04
CA PHE A 39 -6.37 6.43 -11.71
C PHE A 39 -7.66 7.10 -11.23
N ILE A 40 -7.87 7.18 -9.92
CA ILE A 40 -9.09 7.76 -9.33
C ILE A 40 -9.16 9.26 -9.64
N THR A 41 -8.04 9.99 -9.54
CA THR A 41 -7.98 11.40 -9.91
C THR A 41 -8.40 11.62 -11.36
N GLY A 42 -7.82 10.85 -12.29
CA GLY A 42 -8.15 10.93 -13.71
C GLY A 42 -9.61 10.58 -13.98
N PHE A 43 -10.13 9.54 -13.31
CA PHE A 43 -11.53 9.13 -13.45
C PHE A 43 -12.50 10.23 -13.00
N PHE A 44 -12.31 10.79 -11.80
CA PHE A 44 -13.19 11.87 -11.31
C PHE A 44 -13.04 13.16 -12.09
N ALA A 45 -11.83 13.51 -12.54
CA ALA A 45 -11.62 14.66 -13.41
C ALA A 45 -12.35 14.49 -14.73
N LEU A 46 -12.25 13.30 -15.36
CA LEU A 46 -12.96 13.00 -16.60
C LEU A 46 -14.48 13.07 -16.41
N VAL A 47 -15.01 12.46 -15.35
CA VAL A 47 -16.44 12.51 -15.02
C VAL A 47 -16.89 13.96 -14.82
N THR A 48 -16.13 14.75 -14.06
CA THR A 48 -16.46 16.16 -13.80
C THR A 48 -16.48 16.97 -15.08
N TRP A 49 -15.49 16.78 -15.96
CA TRP A 49 -15.41 17.47 -17.25
C TRP A 49 -16.57 17.10 -18.19
N LEU A 50 -17.03 15.84 -18.15
CA LEU A 50 -18.16 15.37 -18.95
C LEU A 50 -19.52 15.83 -18.41
N VAL A 51 -19.68 15.93 -17.09
CA VAL A 51 -20.95 16.29 -16.44
C VAL A 51 -21.16 17.81 -16.39
N ALA A 52 -20.10 18.58 -16.16
CA ALA A 52 -20.15 20.03 -16.03
C ALA A 52 -19.01 20.68 -16.84
N PRO A 53 -19.08 20.64 -18.18
CA PRO A 53 -18.01 21.16 -19.05
C PRO A 53 -17.76 22.67 -18.84
N GLU A 54 -18.77 23.42 -18.43
CA GLU A 54 -18.70 24.86 -18.11
C GLU A 54 -17.81 25.17 -16.89
N ALA A 55 -17.60 24.22 -15.97
CA ALA A 55 -16.72 24.40 -14.82
C ALA A 55 -15.24 24.47 -15.21
N GLY A 56 -14.91 24.01 -16.42
CA GLY A 56 -13.56 24.02 -16.97
C GLY A 56 -12.62 22.95 -16.41
N VAL A 57 -11.52 22.74 -17.14
CA VAL A 57 -10.55 21.66 -16.87
C VAL A 57 -9.86 21.80 -15.51
N VAL A 58 -9.58 23.04 -15.08
CA VAL A 58 -8.94 23.30 -13.78
C VAL A 58 -9.81 22.80 -12.62
N SER A 59 -11.11 23.09 -12.66
CA SER A 59 -12.07 22.66 -11.64
C SER A 59 -12.23 21.13 -11.64
N ALA A 60 -12.25 20.52 -12.82
CA ALA A 60 -12.28 19.06 -12.96
C ALA A 60 -11.04 18.38 -12.35
N LEU A 61 -9.84 18.92 -12.63
CA LEU A 61 -8.60 18.41 -12.03
C LEU A 61 -8.54 18.65 -10.52
N ALA A 62 -9.03 19.78 -10.04
CA ALA A 62 -9.08 20.08 -8.60
C ALA A 62 -9.99 19.10 -7.86
N LEU A 63 -11.20 18.86 -8.37
CA LEU A 63 -12.16 17.92 -7.79
C LEU A 63 -11.66 16.47 -7.89
N GLY A 64 -11.08 16.10 -9.04
CA GLY A 64 -10.44 14.82 -9.22
C GLY A 64 -9.29 14.60 -8.24
N GLY A 65 -8.40 15.58 -8.09
CA GLY A 65 -7.23 15.48 -7.22
C GLY A 65 -7.61 15.39 -5.74
N LEU A 66 -8.53 16.24 -5.28
CA LEU A 66 -9.05 16.19 -3.91
C LEU A 66 -9.69 14.84 -3.60
N SER A 67 -10.54 14.35 -4.50
CA SER A 67 -11.23 13.06 -4.30
C SER A 67 -10.26 11.88 -4.38
N GLY A 68 -9.34 11.92 -5.35
CA GLY A 68 -8.35 10.86 -5.60
C GLY A 68 -7.38 10.66 -4.44
N ILE A 69 -6.87 11.73 -3.82
CA ILE A 69 -5.98 11.62 -2.66
C ILE A 69 -6.67 10.88 -1.51
N TRP A 70 -7.92 11.22 -1.18
CA TRP A 70 -8.63 10.61 -0.05
C TRP A 70 -9.01 9.15 -0.31
N VAL A 71 -9.55 8.85 -1.49
CA VAL A 71 -10.07 7.51 -1.79
C VAL A 71 -8.96 6.51 -2.10
N SER A 72 -7.83 6.97 -2.65
CA SER A 72 -6.73 6.09 -3.06
C SER A 72 -6.03 5.35 -1.94
N VAL A 73 -6.04 5.88 -0.70
CA VAL A 73 -5.41 5.23 0.46
C VAL A 73 -6.07 3.88 0.76
N LEU A 74 -7.40 3.84 0.75
CA LEU A 74 -8.15 2.60 0.96
C LEU A 74 -7.96 1.61 -0.19
N ALA A 75 -8.06 2.10 -1.43
CA ALA A 75 -7.86 1.27 -2.62
C ALA A 75 -6.44 0.67 -2.65
N GLY A 76 -5.42 1.48 -2.37
CA GLY A 76 -4.03 1.06 -2.31
C GLY A 76 -3.72 0.11 -1.17
N GLY A 77 -4.35 0.29 0.00
CA GLY A 77 -4.26 -0.66 1.12
C GLY A 77 -4.80 -2.04 0.76
N VAL A 78 -6.02 -2.11 0.20
CA VAL A 78 -6.66 -3.38 -0.18
C VAL A 78 -5.90 -4.05 -1.33
N ILE A 79 -5.61 -3.31 -2.41
CA ILE A 79 -4.91 -3.84 -3.59
C ILE A 79 -3.48 -4.23 -3.23
N GLY A 80 -2.78 -3.40 -2.47
CA GLY A 80 -1.41 -3.63 -2.06
C GLY A 80 -1.27 -4.87 -1.19
N ASN A 81 -2.19 -5.06 -0.23
CA ASN A 81 -2.22 -6.26 0.60
C ASN A 81 -2.50 -7.52 -0.23
N GLY A 82 -3.50 -7.47 -1.12
CA GLY A 82 -3.83 -8.61 -1.99
C GLY A 82 -2.69 -8.99 -2.94
N ILE A 83 -1.97 -8.00 -3.50
CA ILE A 83 -0.79 -8.27 -4.34
C ILE A 83 0.34 -8.92 -3.53
N HIS A 84 0.55 -8.47 -2.29
CA HIS A 84 1.58 -9.03 -1.43
C HIS A 84 1.29 -10.50 -1.11
N GLU A 85 0.06 -10.81 -0.70
CA GLU A 85 -0.37 -12.17 -0.37
C GLU A 85 -0.32 -13.11 -1.58
N ALA A 86 -0.81 -12.64 -2.75
CA ALA A 86 -0.73 -13.42 -3.99
C ALA A 86 0.72 -13.73 -4.43
N ARG A 87 1.68 -12.85 -4.12
CA ARG A 87 3.11 -13.12 -4.39
C ARG A 87 3.70 -14.11 -3.40
N HIS A 88 3.28 -14.05 -2.13
CA HIS A 88 3.69 -14.99 -1.11
C HIS A 88 3.22 -16.41 -1.44
N GLU A 89 1.94 -16.58 -1.76
CA GLU A 89 1.36 -17.88 -2.15
C GLU A 89 2.05 -18.51 -3.37
N ARG A 90 2.42 -17.69 -4.37
CA ARG A 90 3.16 -18.16 -5.55
C ARG A 90 4.55 -18.65 -5.18
N ALA A 91 5.26 -17.90 -4.34
CA ALA A 91 6.61 -18.27 -3.90
C ALA A 91 6.61 -19.57 -3.06
N GLU A 92 5.57 -19.81 -2.26
CA GLU A 92 5.41 -21.07 -1.53
C GLU A 92 5.05 -22.24 -2.44
N ARG A 93 4.15 -22.04 -3.41
CA ARG A 93 3.80 -23.06 -4.41
C ARG A 93 5.00 -23.50 -5.25
N ASP A 94 5.86 -22.58 -5.64
CA ASP A 94 7.06 -22.90 -6.45
C ASP A 94 8.09 -23.69 -5.63
N LYS A 95 8.25 -23.41 -4.33
CA LYS A 95 9.09 -24.20 -3.42
C LYS A 95 8.57 -25.62 -3.17
N SER A 96 7.26 -25.81 -3.16
CA SER A 96 6.65 -27.15 -2.97
C SER A 96 6.80 -28.05 -4.21
N LYS A 97 7.14 -27.50 -5.38
CA LYS A 97 7.29 -28.24 -6.64
C LYS A 97 8.74 -28.51 -7.03
N ALA A 98 9.69 -27.86 -6.36
CA ALA A 98 11.12 -28.05 -6.53
C ALA A 98 11.64 -29.12 -5.57
#